data_AF-A0A4P5UQS6-F1
#
_entry.id   AF-A0A4P5UQS6-F1
#
_cell.length_a   1.000
_cell.length_b   1.000
_cell.length_c   1.000
_cell.angle_alpha   90.00
_cell.angle_beta   90.00
_cell.angle_gamma   90.00
#
_symmetry.space_group_name_H-M   'P 1'
#
loop_
_entity.id
_entity.type
_entity.pdbx_description
1 polymer ?
#
loop_
_entity_poly.entity_id
_entity_poly.type
_entity_poly.pdbx_seq_one_letter_code
_entity_poly.pdbx_strand_id
1 'polypeptide(L)'
;MIEYKVNKEELHTLLKALGILKDEEHLLLVNNIEMRDPSAEMISILVDTVKNVNMYRTSFEDLTEKELGTVVSQLYAIEQFLLKEFMQVHKHITKGQEELKKRNAGCDVNKDGIPMNVDQQMSEFLQSILNRHRSDES
;
A
#
# COMPACT_ATOMS: atom_id res chain seq x y z
N MET A 1 -11.76 19.45 -14.98
CA MET A 1 -10.85 18.43 -14.42
C MET A 1 -10.71 17.27 -15.38
N ILE A 2 -9.48 16.86 -15.65
CA ILE A 2 -9.11 15.75 -16.54
C ILE A 2 -8.23 14.81 -15.72
N GLU A 3 -8.54 13.51 -15.76
CA GLU A 3 -7.67 12.47 -15.22
C GLU A 3 -6.70 12.02 -16.31
N TYR A 4 -5.40 12.07 -16.01
CA TYR A 4 -4.35 11.49 -16.83
C TYR A 4 -3.79 10.25 -16.13
N LYS A 5 -3.40 9.25 -16.93
CA LYS A 5 -2.65 8.10 -16.43
C LYS A 5 -1.24 8.15 -16.98
N VAL A 6 -0.26 8.07 -16.09
CA VAL A 6 1.16 8.14 -16.44
C VAL A 6 1.85 6.88 -15.96
N ASN A 7 2.70 6.29 -16.78
CA ASN A 7 3.52 5.15 -16.37
C ASN A 7 4.53 5.59 -15.30
N LYS A 8 4.69 4.79 -14.24
CA LYS A 8 5.59 5.10 -13.13
C LYS A 8 7.04 5.23 -13.54
N GLU A 9 7.53 4.34 -14.39
CA GLU A 9 8.93 4.34 -14.84
C GLU A 9 9.20 5.56 -15.70
N GLU A 10 8.25 5.94 -16.57
CA GLU A 10 8.35 7.15 -17.37
C GLU A 10 8.37 8.42 -16.51
N LEU A 11 7.49 8.51 -15.51
CA LEU A 11 7.49 9.63 -14.56
C LEU A 11 8.81 9.69 -13.79
N HIS A 12 9.31 8.54 -13.34
CA HIS A 12 10.56 8.46 -12.60
C HIS A 12 11.76 8.90 -13.45
N THR A 13 11.81 8.45 -14.71
CA THR A 13 12.83 8.84 -15.68
C THR A 13 12.76 10.33 -15.98
N LEU A 14 11.55 10.87 -16.15
CA LEU A 14 11.33 12.30 -16.38
C LEU A 14 11.83 13.14 -15.20
N LEU A 15 11.54 12.74 -13.96
CA LEU A 15 11.97 13.47 -12.77
C LEU A 15 13.50 13.47 -12.60
N LYS A 16 14.18 12.37 -12.96
CA LYS A 16 15.64 12.33 -13.02
C LYS A 16 16.20 13.22 -14.13
N ALA A 17 15.63 13.15 -15.33
CA ALA A 17 16.05 13.98 -16.46
C ALA A 17 15.90 15.48 -16.19
N LEU A 18 14.90 15.87 -15.39
CA LEU A 18 14.69 17.26 -14.95
C LEU A 18 15.58 17.66 -13.76
N GLY A 19 16.40 16.75 -13.23
CA GLY A 19 17.27 16.99 -12.07
C GLY A 19 16.53 17.15 -10.74
N ILE A 20 15.27 16.71 -10.68
CA ILE A 20 14.44 16.75 -9.47
C ILE A 20 14.79 15.57 -8.54
N LEU A 21 15.14 14.42 -9.13
CA LEU A 21 15.64 13.24 -8.42
C LEU A 21 17.08 12.97 -8.85
N LYS A 22 17.93 12.53 -7.92
CA LYS A 22 19.24 11.96 -8.23
C LYS A 22 19.11 10.53 -8.77
N ASP A 23 20.20 10.00 -9.33
CA ASP A 23 20.20 8.68 -9.97
C ASP A 23 19.86 7.54 -9.00
N GLU A 24 20.24 7.67 -7.73
CA GLU A 24 19.95 6.74 -6.65
C GLU A 24 18.61 7.00 -5.93
N GLU A 25 17.97 8.14 -6.17
CA GLU A 25 16.74 8.51 -5.49
C GLU A 25 15.53 7.88 -6.17
N HIS A 26 14.58 7.44 -5.33
CA HIS A 26 13.30 6.91 -5.75
C HIS A 26 12.16 7.75 -5.17
N LEU A 27 11.25 8.16 -6.05
CA LEU A 27 10.08 8.93 -5.64
C LEU A 27 9.16 8.06 -4.76
N LEU A 28 9.01 8.44 -3.48
CA LEU A 28 8.32 7.62 -2.48
C LEU A 28 6.86 8.05 -2.24
N LEU A 29 6.56 9.35 -2.37
CA LEU A 29 5.23 9.93 -2.25
C LEU A 29 5.08 11.19 -3.09
N VAL A 30 4.00 11.24 -3.88
CA VAL A 30 3.43 12.48 -4.43
C VAL A 30 1.92 12.33 -4.36
N ASN A 31 1.29 12.63 -3.20
CA ASN A 31 -0.18 12.64 -3.01
C ASN A 31 -0.98 11.55 -3.76
N ASN A 32 -0.41 10.36 -3.90
CA ASN A 32 -0.95 9.26 -4.69
C ASN A 32 -0.37 7.96 -4.13
N ILE A 33 -1.24 7.04 -3.74
CA ILE A 33 -0.92 5.74 -3.13
C ILE A 33 -0.43 4.74 -4.17
N GLU A 34 -0.84 4.89 -5.42
CA GLU A 34 -0.46 4.01 -6.52
C GLU A 34 1.06 4.02 -6.62
N MET A 35 1.74 5.17 -6.45
CA MET A 35 3.20 5.28 -6.31
C MET A 35 3.84 4.27 -5.34
N ARG A 36 3.18 3.92 -4.24
CA ARG A 36 3.68 2.97 -3.22
C ARG A 36 3.39 1.51 -3.54
N ASP A 37 2.42 1.22 -4.40
CA ASP A 37 2.10 -0.16 -4.78
C ASP A 37 3.11 -0.63 -5.84
N PRO A 38 4.07 -1.51 -5.51
CA PRO A 38 5.05 -1.98 -6.50
C PRO A 38 4.40 -2.79 -7.64
N SER A 39 3.15 -3.23 -7.49
CA SER A 39 2.38 -3.90 -8.55
C SER A 39 1.60 -2.95 -9.45
N ALA A 40 1.41 -1.69 -9.04
CA ALA A 40 0.77 -0.68 -9.88
C ALA A 40 1.78 -0.13 -10.88
N GLU A 41 1.48 -0.21 -12.17
CA GLU A 41 2.34 0.30 -13.24
C GLU A 41 2.03 1.77 -13.60
N MET A 42 0.79 2.19 -13.36
CA MET A 42 0.26 3.49 -13.75
C MET A 42 -0.10 4.34 -12.53
N ILE A 43 0.05 5.66 -12.66
CA ILE A 43 -0.33 6.68 -11.69
C ILE A 43 -1.42 7.54 -12.31
N SER A 44 -2.53 7.72 -11.60
CA SER A 44 -3.57 8.68 -11.92
C SER A 44 -3.22 10.08 -11.39
N ILE A 45 -3.20 11.06 -12.29
CA ILE A 45 -2.99 12.47 -11.99
C ILE A 45 -4.25 13.24 -12.35
N LEU A 46 -4.86 13.90 -11.37
CA LEU A 46 -5.97 14.80 -11.59
C LEU A 46 -5.44 16.20 -11.93
N VAL A 47 -5.70 16.65 -13.14
CA VAL A 47 -5.33 17.98 -13.63
C VAL A 47 -6.59 18.82 -13.75
N ASP A 48 -6.60 19.97 -13.09
CA ASP A 48 -7.66 20.94 -13.33
C ASP A 48 -7.32 21.82 -14.54
N THR A 49 -8.31 22.01 -15.40
CA THR A 49 -8.18 22.83 -16.63
C THR A 49 -8.55 24.28 -16.39
N VAL A 50 -9.11 24.59 -15.22
CA VAL A 50 -9.48 25.95 -14.85
C VAL A 50 -8.23 26.64 -14.33
N LYS A 51 -7.82 27.76 -14.95
CA LYS A 51 -6.73 28.65 -14.48
C LYS A 51 -6.95 29.24 -13.08
N ASN A 52 -8.01 28.85 -12.38
CA ASN A 52 -8.37 29.38 -11.06
C ASN A 52 -7.60 28.65 -9.98
N VAL A 53 -6.33 29.04 -9.86
CA VAL A 53 -5.39 28.71 -8.76
C VAL A 53 -5.95 29.08 -7.36
N ASN A 54 -7.15 29.67 -7.26
CA ASN A 54 -7.72 30.20 -6.02
C ASN A 54 -9.20 29.81 -5.78
N MET A 55 -9.65 28.62 -6.19
CA MET A 55 -11.02 28.14 -5.87
C MET A 55 -11.36 28.08 -4.37
N TYR A 56 -10.35 28.10 -3.50
CA TYR A 56 -10.53 28.13 -2.04
C TYR A 56 -10.49 29.55 -1.44
N ARG A 57 -10.37 30.62 -2.25
CA ARG A 57 -10.28 32.01 -1.74
C ARG A 57 -11.56 32.82 -1.89
N THR A 58 -12.46 32.45 -2.79
CA THR A 58 -13.75 33.13 -2.96
C THR A 58 -14.81 32.43 -2.12
N SER A 59 -15.62 33.20 -1.39
CA SER A 59 -16.74 32.65 -0.63
C SER A 59 -17.76 32.02 -1.59
N PHE A 60 -18.46 30.96 -1.18
CA PHE A 60 -19.47 30.34 -2.05
C PHE A 60 -20.61 31.30 -2.40
N GLU A 61 -20.88 32.25 -1.51
CA GLU A 61 -21.87 33.32 -1.66
C GLU A 61 -21.53 34.29 -2.82
N ASP A 62 -20.26 34.38 -3.21
CA ASP A 62 -19.80 35.28 -4.27
C ASP A 62 -19.83 34.62 -5.66
N LEU A 63 -20.15 33.33 -5.74
CA LEU A 63 -20.14 32.56 -6.98
C LEU A 63 -21.49 32.63 -7.69
N THR A 64 -21.46 32.70 -9.02
CA THR A 64 -22.66 32.46 -9.82
C THR A 64 -23.10 30.99 -9.71
N GLU A 65 -24.36 30.69 -9.99
CA GLU A 65 -24.90 29.31 -9.95
C GLU A 65 -24.07 28.33 -10.79
N LYS A 66 -23.62 28.76 -11.98
CA LYS A 66 -22.79 27.93 -12.87
C LYS A 66 -21.39 27.68 -12.29
N GLU A 67 -20.79 28.69 -11.67
CA GLU A 67 -19.49 28.57 -11.02
C GLU A 67 -19.58 27.69 -9.79
N LEU A 68 -20.60 27.89 -8.96
CA LEU A 68 -20.87 27.06 -7.79
C LEU A 68 -21.08 25.59 -8.20
N GLY A 69 -21.91 25.33 -9.22
CA GLY A 69 -22.12 23.98 -9.74
C GLY A 69 -20.82 23.31 -10.25
N THR A 70 -19.92 24.10 -10.84
CA THR A 70 -18.60 23.63 -11.28
C THR A 70 -17.71 23.29 -10.08
N VAL A 71 -17.62 24.19 -9.09
CA VAL A 71 -16.82 24.00 -7.87
C VAL A 71 -17.31 22.77 -7.10
N VAL A 72 -18.61 22.62 -6.90
CA VAL A 72 -19.20 21.46 -6.20
C VAL A 72 -18.88 20.16 -6.94
N SER A 73 -18.98 20.14 -8.27
CA SER A 73 -18.65 18.95 -9.06
C SER A 73 -17.17 18.56 -8.94
N GLN A 74 -16.27 19.54 -8.90
CA GLN A 74 -14.84 19.29 -8.69
C GLN A 74 -14.55 18.80 -7.27
N LEU A 75 -15.18 19.38 -6.24
CA LEU A 75 -15.04 18.93 -4.86
C LEU A 75 -15.51 17.48 -4.70
N TYR A 76 -16.63 17.10 -5.31
CA TYR A 76 -17.08 15.70 -5.32
C TYR A 76 -16.08 14.77 -6.00
N ALA A 77 -15.49 15.17 -7.13
CA ALA A 77 -14.50 14.35 -7.81
C ALA A 77 -13.23 14.17 -6.96
N ILE A 78 -12.79 15.21 -6.25
CA ILE A 78 -11.69 15.15 -5.29
C ILE A 78 -12.05 14.24 -4.10
N GLU A 79 -13.26 14.37 -3.55
CA GLU A 79 -13.73 13.53 -2.46
C GLU A 79 -13.71 12.04 -2.85
N GLN A 80 -14.25 11.69 -4.02
CA GLN A 80 -14.24 10.31 -4.52
C GLN A 80 -12.82 9.78 -4.72
N PHE A 81 -11.92 10.61 -5.24
CA PHE A 81 -10.51 10.26 -5.36
C PHE A 81 -9.89 9.96 -3.99
N LEU A 82 -10.04 10.86 -3.02
CA LEU A 82 -9.49 10.70 -1.67
C LEU A 82 -10.08 9.48 -0.93
N LEU A 83 -11.38 9.21 -1.10
CA LEU A 83 -12.03 8.02 -0.56
C LEU A 83 -11.42 6.74 -1.11
N LYS A 84 -11.17 6.67 -2.42
CA LYS A 84 -10.52 5.51 -3.06
C LYS A 84 -9.11 5.31 -2.50
N GLU A 85 -8.33 6.37 -2.37
CA GLU A 85 -6.98 6.34 -1.78
C GLU A 85 -7.02 5.86 -0.33
N PHE A 86 -7.92 6.42 0.48
CA PHE A 86 -8.12 6.02 1.88
C PHE A 86 -8.48 4.54 2.02
N MET A 87 -9.40 4.05 1.20
CA MET A 87 -9.81 2.64 1.20
C MET A 87 -8.65 1.70 0.86
N GLN A 88 -7.77 2.09 -0.07
CA GLN A 88 -6.58 1.29 -0.39
C GLN A 88 -5.62 1.23 0.80
N VAL A 89 -5.30 2.37 1.44
CA VAL A 89 -4.48 2.40 2.66
C VAL A 89 -5.08 1.49 3.73
N HIS A 90 -6.38 1.65 3.99
CA HIS A 90 -7.08 0.88 5.00
C HIS A 90 -7.01 -0.63 4.72
N LYS A 91 -7.18 -1.05 3.46
CA LYS A 91 -7.03 -2.45 3.03
C LYS A 91 -5.64 -3.00 3.34
N HIS A 92 -4.57 -2.23 3.10
CA HIS A 92 -3.21 -2.66 3.43
C HIS A 92 -2.98 -2.78 4.94
N ILE A 93 -3.51 -1.83 5.74
CA ILE A 93 -3.46 -1.89 7.20
C ILE A 93 -4.17 -3.15 7.71
N THR A 94 -5.39 -3.42 7.23
CA THR A 94 -6.18 -4.60 7.63
C THR A 94 -5.45 -5.89 7.30
N LYS A 95 -4.89 -6.03 6.08
CA LYS A 95 -4.06 -7.19 5.71
C LYS A 95 -2.85 -7.37 6.63
N GLY A 96 -2.15 -6.28 6.96
CA GLY A 96 -1.01 -6.32 7.88
C GLY A 96 -1.42 -6.75 9.29
N GLN A 97 -2.56 -6.27 9.78
CA GLN A 97 -3.12 -6.66 11.08
C GLN A 97 -3.56 -8.13 11.11
N GLU A 98 -4.18 -8.63 10.04
CA GLU A 98 -4.53 -10.06 9.90
C GLU A 98 -3.29 -10.95 9.93
N GLU A 99 -2.23 -10.56 9.22
CA GLU A 99 -0.97 -11.29 9.21
C GLU A 99 -0.27 -11.26 10.58
N LEU A 100 -0.25 -10.11 11.25
CA LEU A 100 0.26 -10.01 12.62
C LEU A 100 -0.54 -10.91 13.58
N LYS A 101 -1.87 -10.95 13.46
CA LYS A 101 -2.71 -11.86 14.26
C LYS A 101 -2.39 -13.32 13.97
N LYS A 102 -2.21 -13.71 12.70
CA LYS A 102 -1.82 -15.08 12.32
C LYS A 102 -0.49 -15.49 12.95
N ARG A 103 0.52 -14.61 12.90
CA ARG A 103 1.83 -14.85 13.52
C ARG A 103 1.75 -14.90 15.05
N ASN A 104 1.01 -13.99 15.66
CA ASN A 104 0.83 -13.92 17.11
C ASN A 104 -0.07 -15.04 17.66
N ALA A 105 -0.91 -15.67 16.83
CA ALA A 105 -1.76 -16.80 17.21
C ALA A 105 -1.01 -18.13 17.31
N GLY A 106 0.32 -18.14 17.16
CA GLY A 106 1.15 -19.30 17.50
C GLY A 106 1.19 -20.40 16.43
N CYS A 107 1.24 -20.05 15.14
CA CYS A 107 1.97 -20.91 14.20
C CYS A 107 3.46 -20.56 14.31
N ASP A 108 4.05 -20.81 15.48
CA ASP A 108 5.49 -20.82 15.63
C ASP A 108 5.98 -21.96 14.74
N VAL A 109 6.55 -21.61 13.59
CA VAL A 109 7.12 -22.57 12.64
C VAL A 109 8.63 -22.46 12.71
N ASN A 110 9.33 -23.59 12.68
CA ASN A 110 10.78 -23.61 12.63
C ASN A 110 11.31 -23.12 11.26
N LYS A 111 12.63 -23.10 11.06
CA LYS A 111 13.27 -22.60 9.82
C LYS A 111 12.81 -23.33 8.54
N ASP A 112 12.22 -24.51 8.69
CA ASP A 112 11.72 -25.36 7.61
C ASP A 112 10.19 -25.25 7.43
N GLY A 113 9.54 -24.32 8.14
CA GLY A 113 8.09 -24.11 8.05
C GLY A 113 7.25 -25.13 8.81
N ILE A 114 7.86 -25.95 9.66
CA ILE A 114 7.16 -26.98 10.46
C ILE A 114 6.66 -26.34 11.75
N PRO A 115 5.37 -26.49 12.11
CA PRO A 115 4.86 -26.08 13.40
C PRO A 115 5.71 -26.64 14.55
N MET A 116 6.19 -25.77 15.45
CA MET A 116 7.11 -26.12 16.54
C MET A 116 6.53 -27.19 17.47
N ASN A 117 5.21 -27.27 17.62
CA ASN A 117 4.56 -28.35 18.37
C ASN A 117 4.75 -29.72 17.70
N VAL A 118 4.73 -29.79 16.37
CA VAL A 118 5.00 -31.01 15.60
C VAL A 118 6.48 -31.36 15.65
N ASP A 119 7.36 -30.36 15.52
CA ASP A 119 8.82 -30.53 15.60
C ASP A 119 9.25 -31.08 16.97
N GLN A 120 8.65 -30.54 18.04
CA GLN A 120 8.90 -30.99 19.41
C GLN A 120 8.38 -32.42 19.64
N GLN A 121 7.15 -32.74 19.18
CA GLN A 121 6.61 -34.10 19.27
C GLN A 121 7.43 -35.14 18.50
N MET A 122 7.88 -34.79 17.29
CA MET A 122 8.75 -35.67 16.49
C MET A 122 10.10 -35.89 17.16
N SER A 123 10.69 -34.85 17.74
CA SER A 123 11.95 -34.93 18.47
C SER A 123 11.85 -35.84 19.70
N GLU A 124 10.77 -35.71 20.48
CA GLU A 124 10.49 -36.57 21.64
C GLU A 124 10.25 -38.04 21.22
N PHE A 125 9.52 -38.26 20.14
CA PHE A 125 9.27 -39.60 19.61
C PHE A 125 10.57 -40.27 19.14
N LEU A 126 11.42 -39.56 18.39
CA LEU A 126 12.71 -40.07 17.94
C LEU A 126 13.64 -40.39 19.11
N GLN A 127 13.70 -39.54 20.15
CA GLN A 127 14.43 -39.85 21.37
C GLN A 127 13.90 -41.12 22.05
N SER A 128 12.59 -41.32 22.09
CA SER A 128 12.00 -42.50 22.71
C SER A 128 12.39 -43.81 21.98
N ILE A 129 12.47 -43.78 20.64
CA ILE A 129 12.91 -44.91 19.83
C ILE A 129 14.41 -45.18 20.04
N LEU A 130 15.23 -44.13 19.97
CA LEU A 130 16.68 -44.24 20.16
C LEU A 130 17.04 -44.77 21.55
N ASN A 131 16.34 -44.31 22.59
CA ASN A 131 16.56 -44.79 23.95
C ASN A 131 16.09 -46.23 24.15
N ARG A 132 14.99 -46.66 23.51
CA ARG A 132 14.57 -48.07 23.53
C ARG A 132 15.60 -48.97 22.87
N HIS A 133 16.09 -48.60 21.68
CA HIS A 133 17.10 -49.38 20.98
C HIS A 133 18.41 -49.52 21.76
N ARG A 134 18.80 -48.48 22.50
CA ARG A 134 20.00 -48.50 23.36
C ARG A 134 19.86 -49.39 24.60
N SER A 135 18.61 -49.62 25.02
CA SER A 135 18.28 -50.47 26.17
C SER A 135 18.20 -51.95 25.80
N ASP A 136 17.87 -52.25 24.54
CA ASP A 136 17.81 -53.63 24.01
C ASP A 136 19.20 -54.18 23.62
N GLU A 137 20.22 -53.33 23.51
CA GLU A 137 21.62 -53.70 23.22
C GLU A 137 22.54 -53.74 24.46
N SER A 138 22.01 -53.57 25.67
CA SER A 138 22.74 -53.68 26.96
C SER A 138 22.33 -54.91 27.76
#